data_AF-A0A2H6F8S9-F1
#
_entry.id   AF-A0A2H6F8S9-F1
#
_cell.length_a   1.000
_cell.length_b   1.000
_cell.length_c   1.000
_cell.angle_alpha   90.00
_cell.angle_beta   90.00
_cell.angle_gamma   90.00
#
_symmetry.space_group_name_H-M   'P 1'
#
loop_
_entity.id
_entity.type
_entity.pdbx_description
1 polymer ?
#
loop_
_entity_poly.entity_id
_entity_poly.type
_entity_poly.pdbx_seq_one_letter_code
_entity_poly.pdbx_strand_id
1 'polypeptide(L)'
;MSPRNFIKEIIKLYFDARKPKFGHRRRIKRGESRSISSLVEDLFAKYLLGVVDNKYDILISPILSFDFKLADRKRNLIMKPDICLASSGKAYAFFDLKMDLGYKRKEFIDNCRRNDKIIQQIKGKQCKFNDGLDKSLPKNNLTISKRLKYHIVVISAENIKSDDFRKNTKNFKTLKSSSIYVLTTGLHPNTYGKEQNEILNEIKINMTDFKKLHRIC
;
A
#
# COMPACT_ATOMS: atom_id res chain seq x y z
N MET A 1 0.31 -5.00 -16.56
CA MET A 1 1.65 -5.41 -16.07
C MET A 1 1.53 -6.77 -15.41
N SER A 2 2.42 -7.74 -15.67
CA SER A 2 2.35 -9.05 -15.00
C SER A 2 2.86 -8.98 -13.54
N PRO A 3 2.41 -9.86 -12.64
CA PRO A 3 2.93 -9.93 -11.27
C PRO A 3 4.45 -10.07 -11.19
N ARG A 4 5.06 -10.90 -12.06
CA ARG A 4 6.52 -11.07 -12.10
C ARG A 4 7.24 -9.78 -12.51
N ASN A 5 6.71 -9.04 -13.49
CA ASN A 5 7.29 -7.76 -13.89
C ASN A 5 7.13 -6.70 -12.80
N PHE A 6 6.00 -6.68 -12.09
CA PHE A 6 5.80 -5.82 -10.93
C PHE A 6 6.86 -6.07 -9.84
N ILE A 7 7.07 -7.33 -9.45
CA ILE A 7 8.12 -7.69 -8.47
C ILE A 7 9.53 -7.38 -8.98
N LYS A 8 9.81 -7.61 -10.27
CA LYS A 8 11.09 -7.25 -10.89
C LYS A 8 11.40 -5.76 -10.76
N GLU A 9 10.44 -4.89 -11.02
CA GLU A 9 10.63 -3.44 -10.87
C GLU A 9 10.84 -3.03 -9.40
N ILE A 10 10.17 -3.69 -8.44
CA ILE A 10 10.44 -3.45 -7.00
C ILE A 10 11.88 -3.82 -6.63
N ILE A 11 12.38 -4.97 -7.09
CA ILE A 11 13.78 -5.39 -6.85
C ILE A 11 14.73 -4.33 -7.41
N LYS A 12 14.49 -3.86 -8.63
CA LYS A 12 15.29 -2.79 -9.26
C LYS A 12 15.28 -1.51 -8.42
N LEU A 13 14.11 -1.07 -7.94
CA LEU A 13 14.00 0.11 -7.07
C LEU A 13 14.86 -0.03 -5.80
N TYR A 14 14.87 -1.21 -5.17
CA TYR A 14 15.73 -1.46 -4.00
C TYR A 14 17.23 -1.35 -4.35
N PHE A 15 17.66 -1.89 -5.49
CA PHE A 15 19.06 -1.80 -5.93
C PHE A 15 19.47 -0.36 -6.21
N ASP A 16 18.62 0.42 -6.85
CA ASP A 16 18.88 1.83 -7.14
C ASP A 16 18.88 2.68 -5.85
N ALA A 17 18.09 2.29 -4.85
CA ALA A 17 18.04 2.95 -3.55
C ALA A 17 19.33 2.81 -2.72
N ARG A 18 20.14 1.78 -2.98
CA ARG A 18 21.47 1.58 -2.36
C ARG A 18 22.47 2.65 -2.81
N LYS A 19 22.26 3.24 -4.00
CA LYS A 19 23.14 4.25 -4.59
C LYS A 19 22.73 5.66 -4.15
N PRO A 20 23.68 6.58 -3.88
CA PRO A 20 23.37 7.98 -3.67
C PRO A 20 22.74 8.59 -4.93
N LYS A 21 21.68 9.41 -4.76
CA LYS A 21 21.02 10.12 -5.88
C LYS A 21 21.99 11.09 -6.55
N PHE A 22 22.74 11.83 -5.74
CA PHE A 22 23.76 12.77 -6.17
C PHE A 22 25.10 12.19 -5.72
N GLY A 23 25.63 11.28 -6.52
CA GLY A 23 26.88 10.58 -6.21
C GLY A 23 28.11 11.38 -6.62
N HIS A 24 29.20 11.18 -5.89
CA HIS A 24 30.55 11.48 -6.35
C HIS A 24 31.34 10.17 -6.35
N ARG A 25 32.05 9.86 -7.45
CA ARG A 25 32.65 8.53 -7.73
C ARG A 25 33.44 7.93 -6.55
N ARG A 26 34.03 8.75 -5.66
CA ARG A 26 34.85 8.27 -4.52
C ARG A 26 34.49 8.82 -3.14
N ARG A 27 33.70 9.90 -3.06
CA ARG A 27 33.57 10.69 -1.80
C ARG A 27 32.18 10.65 -1.16
N ILE A 28 31.15 10.30 -1.93
CA ILE A 28 29.79 10.23 -1.41
C ILE A 28 29.37 8.76 -1.45
N LYS A 29 29.19 8.20 -0.25
CA LYS A 29 28.71 6.83 -0.03
C LYS A 29 27.49 6.91 0.90
N ARG A 30 26.64 5.89 0.86
CA ARG A 30 25.50 5.76 1.79
C ARG A 30 25.77 4.61 2.74
N GLY A 31 25.46 4.83 4.02
CA GLY A 31 25.43 3.76 5.03
C GLY A 31 24.11 2.98 5.02
N GLU A 32 23.02 3.58 4.50
CA GLU A 32 21.70 2.97 4.43
C GLU A 32 21.04 3.25 3.07
N SER A 33 20.25 2.29 2.58
CA SER A 33 19.41 2.48 1.39
C SER A 33 18.36 3.57 1.59
N ARG A 34 17.92 4.23 0.52
CA ARG A 34 16.76 5.13 0.58
C ARG A 34 15.47 4.33 0.75
N SER A 35 14.44 4.92 1.37
CA SER A 35 13.09 4.36 1.28
C SER A 35 12.63 4.37 -0.17
N ILE A 36 11.95 3.31 -0.59
CA ILE A 36 11.32 3.20 -1.91
C ILE A 36 9.79 3.21 -1.83
N SER A 37 9.20 3.38 -0.64
CA SER A 37 7.76 3.21 -0.43
C SER A 37 6.92 4.02 -1.40
N SER A 38 7.21 5.32 -1.55
CA SER A 38 6.48 6.20 -2.46
C SER A 38 6.62 5.77 -3.94
N LEU A 39 7.80 5.30 -4.35
CA LEU A 39 8.00 4.78 -5.72
C LEU A 39 7.25 3.47 -5.96
N VAL A 40 7.04 2.67 -4.90
CA VAL A 40 6.26 1.44 -4.96
C VAL A 40 4.76 1.75 -5.01
N GLU A 41 4.29 2.82 -4.37
CA GLU A 41 2.92 3.32 -4.53
C GLU A 41 2.64 3.69 -5.99
N ASP A 42 3.53 4.47 -6.62
CA ASP A 42 3.43 4.81 -8.06
C ASP A 42 3.44 3.57 -8.96
N LEU A 43 4.37 2.64 -8.69
CA LEU A 43 4.47 1.40 -9.44
C LEU A 43 3.22 0.52 -9.27
N PHE A 44 2.63 0.51 -8.07
CA PHE A 44 1.42 -0.24 -7.79
C PHE A 44 0.19 0.39 -8.45
N ALA A 45 0.11 1.72 -8.52
CA ALA A 45 -0.89 2.41 -9.32
C ALA A 45 -0.80 2.00 -10.80
N LYS A 46 0.41 1.98 -11.37
CA LYS A 46 0.65 1.50 -12.74
C LYS A 46 0.28 0.03 -12.92
N TYR A 47 0.53 -0.80 -11.92
CA TYR A 47 0.10 -2.20 -11.94
C TYR A 47 -1.43 -2.30 -11.95
N LEU A 48 -2.12 -1.54 -11.11
CA LEU A 48 -3.58 -1.53 -11.00
C LEU A 48 -4.28 -1.11 -12.30
N LEU A 49 -3.69 -0.21 -13.10
CA LEU A 49 -4.23 0.14 -14.43
C LEU A 49 -4.45 -1.07 -15.35
N GLY A 50 -3.66 -2.13 -15.18
CA GLY A 50 -3.82 -3.38 -15.95
C GLY A 50 -4.71 -4.42 -15.28
N VAL A 51 -5.39 -4.04 -14.19
CA VAL A 51 -6.12 -4.95 -13.30
C VAL A 51 -7.55 -4.50 -13.09
N VAL A 52 -7.76 -3.20 -12.88
CA VAL A 52 -9.08 -2.62 -12.61
C VAL A 52 -9.73 -2.14 -13.89
N ASP A 53 -11.06 -2.06 -13.88
CA ASP A 53 -11.86 -1.48 -14.97
C ASP A 53 -11.41 -0.04 -15.29
N ASN A 54 -11.39 0.33 -16.57
CA ASN A 54 -10.92 1.63 -17.05
C ASN A 54 -11.76 2.81 -16.58
N LYS A 55 -12.94 2.56 -16.01
CA LYS A 55 -13.77 3.61 -15.37
C LYS A 55 -13.19 4.17 -14.07
N TYR A 56 -12.19 3.51 -13.48
CA TYR A 56 -11.61 3.93 -12.21
C TYR A 56 -10.41 4.85 -12.41
N ASP A 57 -10.48 6.02 -11.79
CA ASP A 57 -9.33 6.86 -11.51
C ASP A 57 -8.53 6.27 -10.33
N ILE A 58 -7.19 6.35 -10.44
CA ILE A 58 -6.26 5.88 -9.42
C ILE A 58 -5.57 7.09 -8.81
N LEU A 59 -6.00 7.46 -7.59
CA LEU A 59 -5.41 8.57 -6.85
C LEU A 59 -4.28 8.04 -5.96
N ILE A 60 -3.08 8.61 -6.10
CA ILE A 60 -1.89 8.19 -5.36
C ILE A 60 -1.70 9.11 -4.14
N SER A 61 -1.51 8.50 -2.97
CA SER A 61 -1.35 9.12 -1.66
C SER A 61 -2.34 10.28 -1.36
N PRO A 62 -3.64 10.17 -1.69
CA PRO A 62 -4.57 11.30 -1.53
C PRO A 62 -4.80 11.63 -0.06
N ILE A 63 -4.93 12.93 0.24
CA ILE A 63 -5.32 13.40 1.57
C ILE A 63 -6.84 13.61 1.59
N LEU A 64 -7.56 12.71 2.27
CA LEU A 64 -9.01 12.75 2.40
C LEU A 64 -9.40 13.42 3.72
N SER A 65 -10.09 14.55 3.64
CA SER A 65 -10.57 15.31 4.81
C SER A 65 -12.07 15.17 4.96
N PHE A 66 -12.51 14.74 6.15
CA PHE A 66 -13.93 14.57 6.49
C PHE A 66 -14.35 15.65 7.48
N ASP A 67 -15.54 16.22 7.29
CA ASP A 67 -16.07 17.27 8.17
C ASP A 67 -16.78 16.70 9.40
N PHE A 68 -16.11 15.76 10.07
CA PHE A 68 -16.53 15.24 11.36
C PHE A 68 -15.33 14.76 12.16
N LYS A 69 -15.52 14.62 13.47
CA LYS A 69 -14.50 14.13 14.41
C LYS A 69 -14.86 12.75 14.90
N LEU A 70 -13.85 11.95 15.18
CA LEU A 70 -14.02 10.75 16.01
C LEU A 70 -14.07 11.19 17.48
N ALA A 71 -14.82 10.48 18.33
CA ALA A 71 -15.06 10.85 19.72
C ALA A 71 -13.77 11.25 20.49
N ASP A 72 -12.66 10.54 20.22
CA ASP A 72 -11.38 10.75 20.90
C ASP A 72 -10.43 11.73 20.18
N ARG A 73 -10.91 12.49 19.17
CA ARG A 73 -10.07 13.38 18.34
C ARG A 73 -10.51 14.83 18.41
N LYS A 74 -9.54 15.71 18.69
CA LYS A 74 -9.72 17.18 18.70
C LYS A 74 -9.92 17.78 17.30
N ARG A 75 -9.39 17.12 16.27
CA ARG A 75 -9.39 17.57 14.87
C ARG A 75 -10.28 16.69 14.00
N ASN A 76 -10.74 17.27 12.89
CA ASN A 76 -11.47 16.57 11.84
C ASN A 76 -10.70 15.33 11.37
N LEU A 77 -11.44 14.29 10.99
CA LEU A 77 -10.86 13.05 10.53
C LEU A 77 -10.14 13.28 9.19
N ILE A 78 -8.85 12.94 9.16
CA ILE A 78 -8.04 12.87 7.95
C ILE A 78 -7.66 11.42 7.72
N MET A 79 -7.89 10.94 6.50
CA MET A 79 -7.40 9.66 6.01
C MET A 79 -6.41 9.88 4.87
N LYS A 80 -5.36 9.05 4.86
CA LYS A 80 -4.30 9.07 3.87
C LYS A 80 -4.03 7.63 3.42
N PRO A 81 -4.91 7.03 2.59
CA PRO A 81 -4.57 5.77 1.95
C PRO A 81 -3.40 6.01 0.97
N ASP A 82 -2.62 4.98 0.71
CA ASP A 82 -1.55 5.03 -0.28
C ASP A 82 -2.13 5.08 -1.69
N ILE A 83 -3.27 4.41 -1.93
CA ILE A 83 -4.03 4.50 -3.17
C ILE A 83 -5.53 4.59 -2.88
N CYS A 84 -6.26 5.39 -3.65
CA CYS A 84 -7.72 5.38 -3.71
C CYS A 84 -8.19 5.10 -5.14
N LEU A 85 -9.06 4.10 -5.30
CA LEU A 85 -9.82 3.90 -6.54
C LEU A 85 -11.12 4.69 -6.47
N ALA A 86 -11.27 5.63 -7.39
CA ALA A 86 -12.43 6.50 -7.49
C ALA A 86 -13.06 6.40 -8.87
N SER A 87 -14.36 6.65 -8.98
CA SER A 87 -15.06 6.77 -10.27
C SER A 87 -16.31 7.60 -10.06
N SER A 88 -16.61 8.51 -10.98
CA SER A 88 -17.81 9.37 -10.94
C SER A 88 -18.03 10.04 -9.58
N GLY A 89 -16.97 10.62 -9.01
CA GLY A 89 -17.03 11.31 -7.71
C GLY A 89 -17.21 10.40 -6.49
N LYS A 90 -16.97 9.08 -6.62
CA LYS A 90 -17.12 8.11 -5.52
C LYS A 90 -15.87 7.26 -5.32
N ALA A 91 -15.43 7.08 -4.07
CA ALA A 91 -14.36 6.12 -3.70
C ALA A 91 -14.91 4.71 -3.52
N TYR A 92 -14.26 3.71 -4.11
CA TYR A 92 -14.67 2.30 -4.08
C TYR A 92 -13.69 1.39 -3.35
N ALA A 93 -12.39 1.70 -3.38
CA ALA A 93 -11.39 0.95 -2.65
C ALA A 93 -10.25 1.85 -2.19
N PHE A 94 -9.69 1.53 -1.03
CA PHE A 94 -8.46 2.13 -0.53
C PHE A 94 -7.40 1.05 -0.39
N PHE A 95 -6.14 1.42 -0.66
CA PHE A 95 -5.00 0.54 -0.46
C PHE A 95 -4.00 1.16 0.50
N ASP A 96 -3.36 0.31 1.29
CA ASP A 96 -2.25 0.65 2.16
C ASP A 96 -1.14 -0.37 1.92
N LEU A 97 -0.01 0.10 1.42
CA LEU A 97 1.13 -0.72 1.05
C LEU A 97 2.07 -0.86 2.24
N LYS A 98 2.60 -2.05 2.41
CA LYS A 98 3.59 -2.37 3.44
C LYS A 98 4.73 -3.10 2.78
N MET A 99 5.93 -2.53 2.84
CA MET A 99 7.12 -3.15 2.23
C MET A 99 7.41 -4.52 2.84
N ASP A 100 7.29 -4.60 4.16
CA ASP A 100 7.27 -5.84 4.92
C ASP A 100 6.45 -5.67 6.21
N LEU A 101 6.36 -6.74 7.01
CA LEU A 101 5.69 -6.74 8.31
C LEU A 101 6.66 -6.64 9.50
N GLY A 102 7.93 -6.29 9.24
CA GLY A 102 8.96 -6.20 10.27
C GLY A 102 8.77 -5.01 11.21
N TYR A 103 8.13 -3.94 10.74
CA TYR A 103 7.80 -2.74 11.51
C TYR A 103 6.45 -2.88 12.23
N LYS A 104 6.41 -2.62 13.55
CA LYS A 104 5.21 -2.73 14.42
C LYS A 104 4.54 -4.11 14.45
N ARG A 105 5.34 -5.19 14.45
CA ARG A 105 4.88 -6.61 14.49
C ARG A 105 3.76 -6.89 15.49
N LYS A 106 3.84 -6.29 16.70
CA LYS A 106 2.87 -6.47 17.79
C LYS A 106 1.59 -5.64 17.62
N GLU A 107 1.68 -4.47 17.00
CA GLU A 107 0.56 -3.51 16.87
C GLU A 107 -0.11 -3.56 15.50
N PHE A 108 0.45 -4.27 14.53
CA PHE A 108 -0.03 -4.29 13.15
C PHE A 108 -1.51 -4.63 13.08
N ILE A 109 -1.94 -5.70 13.75
CA ILE A 109 -3.34 -6.10 13.75
C ILE A 109 -4.25 -5.08 14.44
N ASP A 110 -3.78 -4.43 15.50
CA ASP A 110 -4.58 -3.44 16.22
C ASP A 110 -4.75 -2.16 15.39
N ASN A 111 -3.72 -1.77 14.64
CA ASN A 111 -3.84 -0.71 13.64
C ASN A 111 -4.86 -1.08 12.57
N CYS A 112 -4.87 -2.33 12.11
CA CYS A 112 -5.82 -2.78 11.10
C CYS A 112 -7.26 -2.83 11.63
N ARG A 113 -7.46 -3.22 12.90
CA ARG A 113 -8.76 -3.14 13.56
C ARG A 113 -9.25 -1.69 13.70
N ARG A 114 -8.37 -0.76 14.06
CA ARG A 114 -8.69 0.67 14.13
C ARG A 114 -9.09 1.19 12.74
N ASN A 115 -8.31 0.87 11.72
CA ASN A 115 -8.62 1.25 10.34
C ASN A 115 -9.96 0.65 9.90
N ASP A 116 -10.21 -0.65 10.15
CA ASP A 116 -11.49 -1.28 9.81
C ASP A 116 -12.68 -0.54 10.43
N LYS A 117 -12.60 -0.17 11.72
CA LYS A 117 -13.63 0.62 12.40
C LYS A 117 -13.85 1.99 11.77
N ILE A 118 -12.76 2.72 11.46
CA ILE A 118 -12.84 4.02 10.80
C ILE A 118 -13.50 3.87 9.42
N ILE A 119 -13.11 2.86 8.66
CA ILE A 119 -13.68 2.54 7.35
C ILE A 119 -15.19 2.32 7.43
N GLN A 120 -15.68 1.61 8.45
CA GLN A 120 -17.13 1.45 8.63
C GLN A 120 -17.84 2.79 8.88
N GLN A 121 -17.21 3.71 9.62
CA GLN A 121 -17.81 5.00 9.99
C GLN A 121 -17.84 5.99 8.82
N ILE A 122 -16.86 5.94 7.93
CA ILE A 122 -16.79 6.87 6.78
C ILE A 122 -17.65 6.41 5.59
N LYS A 123 -18.13 5.17 5.56
CA LYS A 123 -18.95 4.65 4.45
C LYS A 123 -20.20 5.49 4.23
N GLY A 124 -20.43 5.91 2.99
CA GLY A 124 -21.53 6.78 2.61
C GLY A 124 -21.35 8.26 2.98
N LYS A 125 -20.23 8.64 3.61
CA LYS A 125 -19.92 10.04 3.94
C LYS A 125 -19.22 10.73 2.78
N GLN A 126 -19.33 12.05 2.74
CA GLN A 126 -18.55 12.87 1.82
C GLN A 126 -17.22 13.26 2.46
N CYS A 127 -16.20 13.39 1.62
CA CYS A 127 -14.92 13.99 1.97
C CYS A 127 -14.45 14.92 0.88
N LYS A 128 -13.46 15.74 1.21
CA LYS A 128 -12.73 16.56 0.25
C LYS A 128 -11.33 15.97 0.06
N PHE A 129 -10.79 16.08 -1.15
CA PHE A 129 -9.42 15.67 -1.43
C PHE A 129 -8.64 16.71 -2.25
N ASN A 130 -7.31 16.61 -2.16
CA ASN A 130 -6.35 17.34 -2.97
C ASN A 130 -5.49 16.31 -3.74
N ASP A 131 -5.18 16.60 -5.01
CA ASP A 131 -4.34 15.79 -5.91
C ASP A 131 -2.83 15.99 -5.69
N GLY A 132 -2.44 16.94 -4.83
CA GLY A 132 -1.08 17.18 -4.41
C GLY A 132 -0.25 18.04 -5.37
N LEU A 133 -0.81 18.50 -6.50
CA LEU A 133 -0.10 19.33 -7.47
C LEU A 133 0.16 20.75 -6.94
N ASP A 134 -0.78 21.27 -6.16
CA ASP A 134 -0.61 22.51 -5.40
C ASP A 134 -1.15 22.34 -3.96
N LYS A 135 -0.64 23.14 -3.02
CA LYS A 135 -1.12 23.13 -1.62
C LYS A 135 -2.43 23.91 -1.44
N SER A 136 -3.16 24.18 -2.53
CA SER A 136 -4.43 24.88 -2.40
C SER A 136 -5.45 24.04 -1.61
N LEU A 137 -6.50 24.69 -1.14
CA LEU A 137 -7.57 24.03 -0.40
C LEU A 137 -8.13 22.85 -1.21
N PRO A 138 -8.61 21.77 -0.55
CA PRO A 138 -9.20 20.63 -1.25
C PRO A 138 -10.24 21.08 -2.28
N LYS A 139 -9.95 20.87 -3.56
CA LYS A 139 -10.77 21.35 -4.68
C LYS A 139 -11.91 20.40 -5.04
N ASN A 140 -11.77 19.12 -4.69
CA ASN A 140 -12.63 18.07 -5.19
C ASN A 140 -13.40 17.39 -4.07
N ASN A 141 -14.68 17.11 -4.32
CA ASN A 141 -15.54 16.36 -3.42
C ASN A 141 -15.57 14.88 -3.85
N LEU A 142 -15.61 13.99 -2.87
CA LEU A 142 -15.72 12.56 -3.09
C LEU A 142 -16.73 11.97 -2.11
N THR A 143 -17.59 11.08 -2.58
CA THR A 143 -18.46 10.29 -1.70
C THR A 143 -17.82 8.93 -1.46
N ILE A 144 -17.74 8.50 -0.21
CA ILE A 144 -17.26 7.15 0.09
C ILE A 144 -18.36 6.14 -0.21
N SER A 145 -18.07 5.13 -1.03
CA SER A 145 -19.02 4.06 -1.31
C SER A 145 -19.43 3.33 -0.03
N LYS A 146 -20.73 3.02 0.12
CA LYS A 146 -21.21 2.13 1.20
C LYS A 146 -20.59 0.72 1.11
N ARG A 147 -20.08 0.34 -0.07
CA ARG A 147 -19.39 -0.93 -0.32
C ARG A 147 -17.86 -0.81 -0.27
N LEU A 148 -17.30 0.32 0.15
CA LEU A 148 -15.86 0.54 0.25
C LEU A 148 -15.17 -0.63 0.96
N LYS A 149 -14.06 -1.09 0.38
CA LYS A 149 -13.14 -2.07 0.98
C LYS A 149 -11.75 -1.45 1.16
N TYR A 150 -11.07 -1.88 2.22
CA TYR A 150 -9.73 -1.41 2.60
C TYR A 150 -8.74 -2.56 2.41
N HIS A 151 -7.74 -2.36 1.55
CA HIS A 151 -6.85 -3.42 1.08
C HIS A 151 -5.44 -3.15 1.58
N ILE A 152 -4.92 -4.02 2.43
CA ILE A 152 -3.54 -3.95 2.89
C ILE A 152 -2.71 -4.86 2.00
N VAL A 153 -1.74 -4.28 1.29
CA VAL A 153 -0.90 -4.99 0.35
C VAL A 153 0.51 -5.07 0.92
N VAL A 154 0.89 -6.25 1.36
CA VAL A 154 2.21 -6.55 1.90
C VAL A 154 3.08 -7.05 0.76
N ILE A 155 4.14 -6.30 0.43
CA ILE A 155 5.09 -6.68 -0.62
C ILE A 155 5.80 -7.97 -0.22
N SER A 156 6.40 -8.02 0.97
CA SER A 156 7.12 -9.21 1.45
C SER A 156 6.65 -9.67 2.84
N ALA A 157 6.45 -10.98 3.00
CA ALA A 157 6.24 -11.60 4.32
C ALA A 157 7.52 -11.86 5.09
N GLU A 158 8.68 -11.55 4.52
CA GLU A 158 9.94 -11.68 5.24
C GLU A 158 10.08 -10.59 6.32
N ASN A 159 11.09 -10.70 7.19
CA ASN A 159 11.32 -9.82 8.34
C ASN A 159 10.27 -9.92 9.46
N ILE A 160 9.43 -10.95 9.51
CA ILE A 160 8.54 -11.28 10.64
C ILE A 160 8.70 -12.76 11.01
N LYS A 161 8.52 -13.11 12.29
CA LYS A 161 8.55 -14.52 12.71
C LYS A 161 7.33 -15.24 12.13
N SER A 162 7.49 -16.49 11.69
CA SER A 162 6.43 -17.28 11.08
C SER A 162 5.16 -17.37 11.95
N ASP A 163 5.32 -17.48 13.27
CA ASP A 163 4.18 -17.56 14.21
C ASP A 163 3.44 -16.23 14.31
N ASP A 164 4.16 -15.11 14.36
CA ASP A 164 3.56 -13.76 14.36
C ASP A 164 2.80 -13.52 13.05
N PHE A 165 3.36 -13.94 11.92
CA PHE A 165 2.72 -13.86 10.60
C PHE A 165 1.43 -14.70 10.54
N ARG A 166 1.46 -15.95 11.01
CA ARG A 166 0.28 -16.83 11.10
C ARG A 166 -0.79 -16.26 12.03
N LYS A 167 -0.39 -15.72 13.18
CA LYS A 167 -1.31 -15.08 14.12
C LYS A 167 -1.96 -13.84 13.51
N ASN A 168 -1.18 -12.98 12.88
CA ASN A 168 -1.68 -11.79 12.21
C ASN A 168 -2.66 -12.16 11.10
N THR A 169 -2.28 -13.05 10.17
CA THR A 169 -3.17 -13.50 9.07
C THR A 169 -4.46 -14.14 9.56
N LYS A 170 -4.43 -14.95 10.63
CA LYS A 170 -5.66 -15.49 11.25
C LYS A 170 -6.55 -14.37 11.79
N ASN A 171 -5.98 -13.39 12.48
CA ASN A 171 -6.75 -12.28 13.04
C ASN A 171 -7.33 -11.36 11.96
N PHE A 172 -6.66 -11.20 10.81
CA PHE A 172 -7.19 -10.41 9.68
C PHE A 172 -8.51 -10.92 9.14
N LYS A 173 -8.73 -12.24 9.16
CA LYS A 173 -9.98 -12.85 8.69
C LYS A 173 -11.21 -12.38 9.48
N THR A 174 -11.01 -11.76 10.65
CA THR A 174 -12.11 -11.24 11.49
C THR A 174 -12.51 -9.80 11.13
N LEU A 175 -11.76 -9.11 10.27
CA LEU A 175 -12.06 -7.74 9.83
C LEU A 175 -13.14 -7.75 8.74
N LYS A 176 -14.12 -6.84 8.84
CA LYS A 176 -15.33 -6.87 7.99
C LYS A 176 -15.18 -6.08 6.68
N SER A 177 -14.40 -4.99 6.72
CA SER A 177 -14.16 -4.12 5.58
C SER A 177 -12.76 -4.21 5.02
N SER A 178 -11.87 -4.95 5.68
CA SER A 178 -10.46 -4.99 5.33
C SER A 178 -10.05 -6.33 4.72
N SER A 179 -9.07 -6.32 3.84
CA SER A 179 -8.47 -7.52 3.25
C SER A 179 -6.96 -7.36 3.22
N ILE A 180 -6.23 -8.47 3.36
CA ILE A 180 -4.77 -8.48 3.31
C ILE A 180 -4.30 -9.35 2.14
N TYR A 181 -3.27 -8.89 1.45
CA TYR A 181 -2.63 -9.56 0.33
C TYR A 181 -1.15 -9.60 0.58
N VAL A 182 -0.52 -10.75 0.43
CA VAL A 182 0.91 -10.95 0.63
C VAL A 182 1.50 -11.37 -0.70
N LEU A 183 2.32 -10.51 -1.30
CA LEU A 183 2.73 -10.67 -2.70
C LEU A 183 3.95 -11.57 -2.86
N THR A 184 4.90 -11.55 -1.92
CA THR A 184 6.10 -12.41 -1.96
C THR A 184 6.43 -13.05 -0.61
N THR A 185 7.07 -14.21 -0.68
CA THR A 185 7.56 -15.00 0.47
C THR A 185 8.87 -15.71 0.09
N GLY A 186 9.54 -16.33 1.06
CA GLY A 186 10.74 -17.14 0.90
C GLY A 186 12.04 -16.35 0.72
N LEU A 187 11.95 -15.13 0.16
CA LEU A 187 13.07 -14.22 0.01
C LEU A 187 12.57 -12.77 -0.01
N HIS A 188 13.29 -11.85 0.62
CA HIS A 188 12.93 -10.44 0.59
C HIS A 188 13.42 -9.78 -0.72
N PRO A 189 12.65 -8.90 -1.40
CA PRO A 189 13.09 -8.24 -2.64
C PRO A 189 14.36 -7.38 -2.48
N ASN A 190 14.66 -6.96 -1.25
CA ASN A 190 15.86 -6.20 -0.87
C ASN A 190 17.03 -7.06 -0.34
N THR A 191 17.06 -8.37 -0.59
CA THR A 191 18.17 -9.21 -0.13
C THR A 191 19.53 -8.69 -0.63
N TYR A 192 20.53 -8.69 0.26
CA TYR A 192 21.91 -8.33 -0.05
C TYR A 192 22.72 -9.58 -0.43
N GLY A 193 23.85 -9.40 -1.13
CA GLY A 193 24.74 -10.51 -1.50
C GLY A 193 24.24 -11.38 -2.66
N LYS A 194 23.19 -10.94 -3.36
CA LYS A 194 22.63 -11.57 -4.57
C LYS A 194 22.39 -10.52 -5.63
N GLU A 195 22.45 -10.92 -6.89
CA GLU A 195 22.08 -10.11 -8.05
C GLU A 195 20.55 -10.06 -8.24
N GLN A 196 20.07 -9.05 -8.98
CA GLN A 196 18.62 -8.83 -9.18
C GLN A 196 17.91 -10.06 -9.77
N ASN A 197 18.54 -10.72 -10.75
CA ASN A 197 17.97 -11.89 -11.41
C ASN A 197 17.94 -13.12 -10.50
N GLU A 198 18.93 -13.29 -9.63
CA GLU A 198 18.96 -14.38 -8.65
C GLU A 198 17.80 -14.21 -7.66
N ILE A 199 17.62 -12.99 -7.11
CA ILE A 199 16.50 -12.69 -6.21
C ILE A 199 15.16 -12.97 -6.91
N LEU A 200 14.99 -12.51 -8.15
CA LEU A 200 13.74 -12.71 -8.91
C LEU A 200 13.43 -14.19 -9.21
N ASN A 201 14.44 -15.04 -9.29
CA ASN A 201 14.28 -16.47 -9.54
C ASN A 201 13.99 -17.26 -8.26
N GLU A 202 14.55 -16.85 -7.13
CA GLU A 202 14.39 -17.52 -5.84
C GLU A 202 13.15 -17.05 -5.05
N ILE A 203 12.72 -15.80 -5.26
CA ILE A 203 11.57 -15.24 -4.55
C ILE A 203 10.27 -15.95 -4.94
N LYS A 204 9.48 -16.34 -3.94
CA LYS A 204 8.19 -17.00 -4.18
C LYS A 204 7.11 -15.95 -4.35
N ILE A 205 6.65 -15.76 -5.58
CA ILE A 205 5.56 -14.85 -5.93
C ILE A 205 4.21 -15.52 -5.65
N ASN A 206 3.39 -14.91 -4.78
CA ASN A 206 2.09 -15.45 -4.38
C ASN A 206 1.00 -15.12 -5.40
N MET A 207 0.91 -15.95 -6.43
CA MET A 207 -0.08 -15.79 -7.50
C MET A 207 -1.52 -15.86 -7.01
N THR A 208 -1.80 -16.53 -5.89
CA THR A 208 -3.14 -16.60 -5.31
C THR A 208 -3.62 -15.22 -4.85
N ASP A 209 -2.79 -14.45 -4.15
CA ASP A 209 -3.18 -13.12 -3.69
C ASP A 209 -3.19 -12.10 -4.83
N PHE A 210 -2.32 -12.23 -5.83
CA PHE A 210 -2.44 -11.45 -7.07
C PHE A 210 -3.78 -11.71 -7.79
N LYS A 211 -4.21 -12.97 -7.91
CA LYS A 211 -5.53 -13.29 -8.49
C LYS A 211 -6.69 -12.72 -7.68
N LYS A 212 -6.59 -12.66 -6.35
CA LYS A 212 -7.60 -11.99 -5.52
C LYS A 212 -7.58 -10.47 -5.75
N LEU A 213 -6.40 -9.87 -5.94
CA LEU A 213 -6.30 -8.45 -6.28
C LEU A 213 -6.99 -8.13 -7.61
N HIS A 214 -7.01 -9.08 -8.55
CA HIS A 214 -7.72 -8.93 -9.84
C HIS A 214 -9.25 -8.96 -9.73
N ARG A 215 -9.80 -9.16 -8.54
CA ARG A 215 -11.24 -9.29 -8.30
C ARG A 215 -11.79 -8.24 -7.34
N ILE A 216 -11.06 -7.15 -7.12
CA ILE A 216 -11.39 -6.16 -6.07
C ILE A 216 -12.54 -5.23 -6.46
N CYS A 217 -12.85 -5.08 -7.75
CA CYS A 217 -13.89 -4.20 -8.25
C CYS A 217 -14.67 -4.86 -9.38
#